data_AF-A0A920WP37-F1
#
_entry.id   AF-A0A920WP37-F1
#
_cell.length_a   1.000
_cell.length_b   1.000
_cell.length_c   1.000
_cell.angle_alpha   90.00
_cell.angle_beta   90.00
_cell.angle_gamma   90.00
#
_symmetry.space_group_name_H-M   'P 1'
#
loop_
_entity.id
_entity.type
_entity.pdbx_description
1 polymer ?
#
loop_
_entity_poly.entity_id
_entity_poly.type
_entity_poly.pdbx_seq_one_letter_code
_entity_poly.pdbx_strand_id
1 'polypeptide(L)' 'MPHVSLDEIEQATHRALVATGPDRGGRPLARAVRVAESTGNRICGLYYLESYCTVADGRIDGSSSRW' A
#
# COMPACT_ATOMS: atom_id res chain seq x y z
N MET A 1 19.61 8.43 -5.74
CA MET A 1 18.41 7.72 -5.25
C MET A 1 18.33 6.40 -6.00
N PRO A 2 18.02 5.27 -5.36
CA PRO A 2 17.89 4.01 -6.08
C PRO A 2 16.79 4.14 -7.15
N HIS A 3 17.07 3.67 -8.36
CA HIS A 3 16.06 3.53 -9.41
C HIS A 3 15.28 2.25 -9.13
N VAL A 4 14.11 2.39 -8.53
CA VAL A 4 13.15 1.30 -8.32
C VAL A 4 12.00 1.49 -9.31
N SER A 5 11.62 0.43 -10.01
CA SER A 5 10.52 0.51 -10.97
C SER A 5 9.16 0.60 -10.25
N LEU A 6 8.18 1.21 -10.90
CA LEU A 6 6.80 1.27 -10.38
C LEU A 6 6.18 -0.12 -10.12
N ASP A 7 6.57 -1.12 -10.92
CA ASP A 7 6.13 -2.51 -10.75
C ASP A 7 6.76 -3.16 -9.51
N GLU A 8 8.05 -2.90 -9.24
CA GLU A 8 8.70 -3.37 -8.01
C GLU A 8 8.08 -2.71 -6.77
N ILE A 9 7.75 -1.42 -6.86
CA ILE A 9 7.05 -0.69 -5.79
C ILE A 9 5.69 -1.32 -5.50
N GLU A 10 4.89 -1.58 -6.54
CA GLU A 10 3.56 -2.21 -6.40
C GLU A 10 3.68 -3.61 -5.79
N GLN A 11 4.60 -4.44 -6.29
CA GLN A 11 4.79 -5.79 -5.77
C GLN A 11 5.29 -5.81 -4.33
N ALA A 12 6.27 -4.97 -3.98
CA ALA A 12 6.78 -4.87 -2.61
C ALA A 12 5.70 -4.40 -1.65
N THR A 13 4.90 -3.40 -2.06
CA THR A 13 3.77 -2.88 -1.29
C THR A 13 2.74 -3.96 -1.03
N HIS A 14 2.32 -4.69 -2.07
CA HIS A 14 1.35 -5.77 -1.93
C HIS A 14 1.86 -6.88 -0.98
N ARG A 15 3.13 -7.28 -1.12
CA ARG A 15 3.74 -8.29 -0.24
C ARG A 15 3.75 -7.84 1.22
N ALA A 16 4.10 -6.58 1.48
CA ALA A 16 4.11 -6.03 2.83
C ALA A 16 2.71 -6.05 3.45
N LEU A 17 1.69 -5.60 2.70
CA LEU A 17 0.31 -5.54 3.18
C LEU A 17 -0.30 -6.92 3.47
N VAL A 18 0.00 -7.92 2.63
CA VAL A 18 -0.46 -9.30 2.84
C VAL A 18 0.28 -9.99 3.99
N ALA A 19 1.55 -9.62 4.24
CA ALA A 19 2.30 -10.15 5.37
C ALA A 19 1.74 -9.68 6.72
N THR A 20 1.05 -8.53 6.76
CA THR A 20 0.52 -7.94 8.00
C THR A 20 -0.87 -8.43 8.42
N GLY A 21 -1.57 -9.26 7.64
CA GLY A 21 -2.88 -9.79 8.04
C GLY A 21 -3.76 -10.25 6.87
N PRO A 22 -5.01 -10.69 7.14
CA PRO A 22 -5.94 -11.11 6.08
C PRO A 22 -6.14 -9.98 5.06
N ASP A 23 -6.27 -10.33 3.78
CA ASP A 23 -6.32 -9.38 2.66
C ASP A 23 -7.50 -8.40 2.79
N ARG A 24 -7.22 -7.22 3.36
CA ARG A 24 -8.15 -6.10 3.52
C ARG A 24 -7.98 -5.07 2.38
N GLY A 25 -7.73 -5.54 1.15
CA GLY A 25 -7.55 -4.66 -0.01
C GLY A 25 -6.09 -4.32 -0.31
N GLY A 26 -5.17 -5.28 -0.13
CA GLY A 26 -3.74 -5.09 -0.41
C GLY A 26 -3.45 -4.75 -1.88
N ARG A 27 -4.24 -5.28 -2.82
CA ARG A 27 -4.13 -5.00 -4.26
C ARG A 27 -4.54 -3.56 -4.64
N PRO A 28 -5.75 -3.07 -4.28
CA PRO A 28 -6.12 -1.68 -4.50
C PRO A 28 -5.14 -0.68 -3.88
N LEU A 29 -4.65 -0.95 -2.66
CA LEU A 29 -3.73 -0.06 -1.97
C LEU A 29 -2.33 -0.03 -2.61
N ALA A 30 -1.82 -1.19 -3.05
CA ALA A 30 -0.58 -1.26 -3.82
C ALA A 30 -0.66 -0.48 -5.13
N ARG A 31 -1.80 -0.54 -5.82
CA ARG A 31 -2.02 0.25 -7.04
C ARG A 31 -2.09 1.75 -6.75
N ALA A 32 -2.70 2.16 -5.64
CA ALA A 32 -2.74 3.55 -5.22
C ALA A 32 -1.34 4.10 -4.91
N VAL A 33 -0.50 3.32 -4.21
CA VAL A 33 0.91 3.67 -3.95
C VAL A 33 1.69 3.81 -5.25
N ARG A 34 1.52 2.90 -6.22
CA ARG A 34 2.13 3.01 -7.55
C ARG A 34 1.77 4.33 -8.24
N VAL A 35 0.50 4.72 -8.22
CA VAL A 35 0.03 5.98 -8.83
C VAL A 35 0.64 7.19 -8.11
N ALA A 36 0.67 7.18 -6.78
CA ALA A 36 1.29 8.24 -5.99
C ALA A 36 2.79 8.40 -6.32
N GLU A 37 3.53 7.30 -6.42
CA GLU A 37 4.95 7.33 -6.80
C GLU A 37 5.14 7.82 -8.25
N SER A 38 4.27 7.42 -9.19
CA SER A 38 4.33 7.90 -10.58
C SER A 38 4.10 9.41 -10.73
N THR A 39 3.44 10.03 -9.76
CA THR A 39 3.10 11.47 -9.74
C THR A 39 4.01 12.28 -8.81
N GLY A 40 4.96 11.63 -8.11
CA GLY A 40 5.81 12.27 -7.11
C GLY A 40 5.08 12.65 -5.81
N ASN A 41 3.88 12.11 -5.57
CA ASN A 41 3.13 12.34 -4.34
C ASN A 41 3.69 11.49 -3.19
N ARG A 42 4.54 12.11 -2.36
CA ARG A 42 5.17 11.44 -1.21
C ARG A 42 4.19 11.07 -0.09
N ILE A 43 3.09 11.80 0.10
CA ILE A 43 2.20 11.59 1.26
C ILE A 43 1.38 10.31 1.13
N CYS A 44 1.04 9.91 -0.11
CA CYS A 44 0.28 8.70 -0.38
C CYS A 44 1.12 7.55 -0.97
N GLY A 45 2.44 7.73 -1.03
CA GLY A 45 3.39 6.78 -1.62
C GLY A 45 4.04 5.87 -0.59
N LEU A 46 5.23 5.35 -0.93
CA LEU A 46 6.02 4.44 -0.09
C LEU A 46 6.35 5.02 1.28
N TYR A 47 6.47 6.36 1.38
CA TYR A 47 6.72 7.05 2.64
C TYR A 47 5.66 6.73 3.71
N TYR A 48 4.43 6.43 3.31
CA TYR A 48 3.32 6.13 4.22
C TYR A 48 3.01 4.62 4.35
N LEU A 49 3.77 3.75 3.66
CA LEU A 49 3.52 2.30 3.64
C LEU A 49 3.56 1.66 5.03
N GLU A 50 4.52 2.05 5.86
CA GLU A 50 4.62 1.55 7.24
C GLU A 50 3.36 1.88 8.05
N SER A 51 2.80 3.08 7.85
CA SER A 51 1.54 3.45 8.48
C SER A 51 0.43 2.51 8.01
N TYR A 52 0.29 2.27 6.69
CA TYR A 52 -0.71 1.34 6.16
C TYR A 52 -0.61 -0.08 6.75
N CYS A 53 0.61 -0.59 6.88
CA CYS A 53 0.89 -1.87 7.51
C CYS A 53 0.53 -1.89 9.01
N THR A 54 0.76 -0.79 9.73
CA THR A 54 0.48 -0.69 11.17
C THR A 54 -1.00 -0.47 11.48
N VAL A 55 -1.73 0.27 10.63
CA VAL A 55 -3.18 0.46 10.83
C VAL A 55 -3.97 -0.83 10.55
N ALA A 56 -3.41 -1.73 9.71
CA ALA A 56 -3.96 -3.06 9.45
C ALA A 56 -3.99 -3.97 10.70
N ASP A 57 -3.16 -3.70 11.72
CA ASP A 57 -3.07 -4.43 12.99
C ASP A 57 -4.25 -4.17 13.96
N GLY A 58 -5.27 -3.40 13.56
CA GLY A 58 -6.53 -3.31 14.32
C GLY A 58 -7.22 -1.95 14.39
N ARG A 59 -6.83 -0.98 13.55
CA ARG A 59 -7.48 0.35 13.52
C ARG A 59 -8.37 0.61 12.31
N ILE A 60 -8.27 -0.19 11.24
CA ILE A 60 -9.18 -0.12 10.08
C ILE A 60 -9.95 -1.43 9.98
N ASP A 61 -11.26 -1.37 10.23
CA ASP A 61 -12.13 -2.48 9.84
C ASP A 61 -12.31 -2.41 8.31
N GLY A 62 -11.60 -3.29 7.59
CA GLY A 62 -11.66 -3.41 6.13
C GLY A 62 -13.02 -3.92 5.60
N SER A 63 -14.07 -3.96 6.42
CA SER A 63 -15.43 -4.34 6.04
C SER A 63 -16.16 -3.21 5.30
N SER A 64 -15.53 -2.61 4.29
CA SER A 64 -16.23 -1.71 3.36
C SER A 64 -16.96 -2.55 2.31
N SER A 65 -18.06 -3.18 2.71
CA SER A 65 -19.02 -3.82 1.80
C SER A 65 -19.80 -2.75 1.04
N ARG A 66 -19.14 -2.07 0.09
CA ARG A 66 -19.66 -1.26 -1.02
C ARG A 66 -18.53 -0.35 -1.48
N TRP A 67 -17.77 -0.77 -2.48
CA TRP A 67 -17.18 0.02 -3.59
C TRP A 67 -16.54 -0.96 -4.57
#